data_AF-A0A094M2C3-F1
#
_entry.id   AF-A0A094M2C3-F1
#
_cell.length_a   1.000
_cell.length_b   1.000
_cell.length_c   1.000
_cell.angle_alpha   90.00
_cell.angle_beta   90.00
_cell.angle_gamma   90.00
#
_symmetry.space_group_name_H-M   'P 1'
#
loop_
_entity.id
_entity.type
_entity.pdbx_description
1 polymer ?
#
loop_
_entity_poly.entity_id
_entity_poly.type
_entity_poly.pdbx_seq_one_letter_code
_entity_poly.pdbx_strand_id
1 'polypeptide(L)' 'KDDVMMYEFLKHYNIPTLVIATKADKIPRGKWQQHAKVAKETLRLISDDELIIFSAETGQGKDEAWGALQKWI' A
#
# COMPACT_ATOMS: atom_id res chain seq x y z
N LYS A 1 2.23 14.02 -3.70
CA LYS A 1 2.74 14.29 -5.07
C LYS A 1 3.97 13.43 -5.32
N ASP A 2 4.91 13.43 -4.39
CA ASP A 2 6.14 12.62 -4.46
C ASP A 2 5.86 11.12 -4.58
N ASP A 3 4.93 10.57 -3.79
CA ASP A 3 4.56 9.15 -3.89
C ASP A 3 3.99 8.75 -5.26
N VAL A 4 3.24 9.67 -5.91
CA VAL A 4 2.71 9.45 -7.26
C VAL A 4 3.84 9.40 -8.27
N MET A 5 4.78 10.36 -8.21
CA MET A 5 5.94 10.37 -9.11
C MET A 5 6.81 9.13 -8.90
N MET A 6 7.00 8.71 -7.65
CA MET A 6 7.75 7.49 -7.33
C MET A 6 7.06 6.26 -7.90
N TYR A 7 5.74 6.12 -7.70
CA TYR A 7 4.99 4.99 -8.23
C TYR A 7 5.00 4.97 -9.76
N GLU A 8 4.75 6.11 -10.42
CA GLU A 8 4.84 6.24 -11.89
C GLU A 8 6.22 5.87 -12.41
N PHE A 9 7.29 6.29 -11.73
CA PHE A 9 8.67 5.89 -12.06
C PHE A 9 8.86 4.37 -11.96
N LEU A 10 8.41 3.74 -10.87
CA LEU A 10 8.52 2.28 -10.71
C LEU A 10 7.75 1.54 -11.82
N LYS A 11 6.54 2.03 -12.16
CA LYS A 11 5.73 1.45 -13.23
C LYS A 11 6.37 1.65 -14.62
N HIS A 12 6.99 2.80 -14.88
CA HIS A 12 7.70 3.05 -16.15
C HIS A 12 8.80 2.01 -16.42
N TYR A 13 9.49 1.55 -15.38
CA TYR A 13 10.54 0.52 -15.46
C TYR A 13 10.02 -0.91 -15.23
N ASN A 14 8.70 -1.12 -15.19
CA ASN A 14 8.06 -2.42 -14.93
C ASN A 14 8.53 -3.10 -13.64
N ILE A 15 8.81 -2.32 -12.59
CA ILE A 15 9.24 -2.85 -11.30
C ILE A 15 7.99 -3.31 -10.53
N PRO A 16 7.90 -4.58 -10.09
CA PRO A 16 6.82 -5.05 -9.22
C PRO A 16 6.75 -4.20 -7.94
N THR A 17 5.56 -3.82 -7.49
CA THR A 17 5.43 -2.88 -6.36
C THR A 17 4.33 -3.30 -5.40
N LEU A 18 4.62 -3.17 -4.10
CA LEU A 18 3.69 -3.45 -3.01
C LEU A 18 3.56 -2.15 -2.23
N VAL A 19 2.35 -1.60 -2.21
CA VAL A 19 2.09 -0.32 -1.55
C VAL A 19 1.70 -0.56 -0.09
N ILE A 20 2.44 0.02 0.84
CA ILE A 20 2.15 -0.09 2.28
C ILE A 20 1.56 1.24 2.79
N ALA A 21 0.26 1.24 3.09
CA ALA A 21 -0.43 2.36 3.71
C ALA A 21 -0.21 2.34 5.24
N THR A 22 0.92 2.90 5.67
CA THR A 22 1.37 2.91 7.08
C THR A 22 0.53 3.83 7.98
N LYS A 23 0.78 3.76 9.30
CA LYS A 23 0.17 4.60 10.35
C LYS A 23 -1.35 4.44 10.46
N ALA A 24 -1.87 3.25 10.17
CA ALA A 24 -3.30 2.95 10.28
C ALA A 24 -3.87 3.18 11.70
N ASP A 25 -3.04 3.11 12.74
CA ASP A 25 -3.39 3.42 14.13
C ASP A 25 -3.85 4.87 14.34
N LYS A 26 -3.47 5.79 13.45
CA LYS A 26 -3.89 7.20 13.49
C LYS A 26 -5.26 7.44 12.85
N ILE A 27 -5.88 6.41 12.27
CA ILE A 27 -7.16 6.50 11.57
C ILE A 27 -8.16 5.56 12.26
N PRO A 28 -9.40 6.00 12.56
CA PRO A 28 -10.43 5.11 13.07
C PRO A 28 -10.67 3.93 12.11
N ARG A 29 -10.75 2.70 12.64
CA ARG A 29 -10.84 1.46 11.84
C ARG A 29 -11.95 1.48 10.79
N GLY A 30 -13.10 2.07 11.10
CA GLY A 30 -14.23 2.23 10.16
C GLY A 30 -13.93 3.09 8.92
N LYS A 31 -12.87 3.92 8.96
CA LYS A 31 -12.44 4.78 7.83
C LYS A 31 -11.26 4.22 7.04
N TRP A 32 -10.68 3.09 7.46
CA TRP A 32 -9.51 2.52 6.81
C TRP A 32 -9.72 2.27 5.31
N GLN A 33 -10.84 1.63 4.95
CA GLN A 33 -11.15 1.35 3.55
C GLN A 33 -11.40 2.61 2.72
N GLN A 34 -11.96 3.67 3.34
CA GLN A 34 -12.13 4.96 2.68
C GLN A 34 -10.75 5.58 2.36
N HIS A 35 -9.83 5.61 3.32
CA HIS A 35 -8.48 6.14 3.10
C HIS A 35 -7.67 5.28 2.12
N ALA A 36 -7.80 3.95 2.20
CA ALA A 36 -7.17 3.04 1.25
C ALA A 36 -7.69 3.27 -0.18
N LYS A 37 -9.00 3.49 -0.35
CA LYS A 37 -9.59 3.85 -1.65
C LYS A 37 -9.00 5.15 -2.19
N VAL A 38 -8.91 6.20 -1.38
CA VAL A 38 -8.28 7.47 -1.77
C VAL A 38 -6.82 7.27 -2.20
N ALA A 39 -6.06 6.46 -1.46
CA ALA A 39 -4.67 6.14 -1.82
C ALA A 39 -4.58 5.40 -3.18
N LYS A 40 -5.42 4.37 -3.38
CA LYS A 40 -5.51 3.62 -4.65
C LYS A 40 -5.84 4.52 -5.83
N GLU A 41 -6.84 5.39 -5.67
CA GLU A 41 -7.27 6.33 -6.71
C GLU A 41 -6.20 7.39 -7.00
N THR A 42 -5.54 7.91 -5.97
CA THR A 42 -4.49 8.94 -6.10
C THR A 42 -3.26 8.39 -6.82
N LEU A 43 -2.85 7.17 -6.49
CA LEU A 43 -1.73 6.49 -7.15
C LEU A 43 -2.10 5.92 -8.52
N ARG A 44 -3.39 5.87 -8.86
CA ARG A 44 -3.92 5.13 -10.01
C ARG A 44 -3.39 3.70 -10.01
N LEU A 45 -3.53 3.04 -8.87
CA LEU A 45 -2.99 1.70 -8.62
C LEU A 45 -3.51 0.74 -9.70
N ILE A 46 -2.59 0.01 -10.34
CA ILE A 46 -2.95 -0.97 -11.37
C ILE A 46 -3.43 -2.25 -10.69
N SER A 47 -4.19 -3.08 -11.40
CA SER A 47 -4.79 -4.31 -10.85
C SER A 47 -3.77 -5.29 -10.25
N ASP A 48 -2.55 -5.25 -10.74
CA ASP A 48 -1.51 -6.24 -10.45
C ASP A 48 -0.71 -5.88 -9.19
N ASP A 49 -0.79 -4.62 -8.72
CA ASP A 49 -0.14 -4.18 -7.50
C ASP A 49 -1.12 -4.20 -6.31
N GLU A 50 -0.64 -4.67 -5.16
CA GLU A 50 -1.43 -4.75 -3.94
C GLU A 50 -1.20 -3.52 -3.05
N LEU A 51 -2.22 -3.12 -2.27
CA LEU A 51 -2.09 -2.12 -1.21
C LEU A 51 -2.52 -2.72 0.13
N ILE A 52 -1.61 -2.68 1.10
CA ILE A 52 -1.80 -3.25 2.44
C ILE A 52 -1.88 -2.13 3.48
N ILE A 53 -2.90 -2.18 4.34
CA ILE A 53 -3.07 -1.25 5.45
C ILE A 53 -2.22 -1.73 6.62
N PHE A 54 -1.33 -0.86 7.10
CA PHE A 54 -0.28 -1.24 8.03
C PHE A 54 -0.15 -0.28 9.22
N SER A 55 0.21 -0.81 10.38
CA SER A 55 0.69 -0.02 11.51
C SER A 55 1.84 -0.73 12.22
N ALA A 56 2.97 -0.04 12.36
CA ALA A 56 4.10 -0.52 13.15
C ALA A 56 3.79 -0.54 14.65
N GLU A 57 2.92 0.36 15.11
CA GLU A 57 2.54 0.49 16.53
C GLU A 57 1.66 -0.67 16.99
N THR A 58 0.70 -1.09 16.16
CA THR A 58 -0.26 -2.14 16.53
C THR A 58 0.06 -3.50 15.93
N GLY A 59 1.00 -3.57 14.97
CA GLY A 59 1.29 -4.77 14.19
C GLY A 59 0.26 -5.09 13.10
N GLN A 60 -0.76 -4.24 12.89
CA GLN A 60 -1.73 -4.40 11.81
C GLN A 60 -1.02 -4.55 10.46
N GLY A 61 -1.43 -5.55 9.68
CA GLY A 61 -0.94 -5.77 8.31
C GLY A 61 0.45 -6.41 8.21
N LYS A 62 1.10 -6.76 9.34
CA LYS A 62 2.43 -7.38 9.34
C LYS A 62 2.46 -8.73 8.61
N ASP A 63 1.58 -9.65 9.00
CA ASP A 63 1.56 -10.99 8.41
C ASP A 63 1.07 -10.95 6.96
N GLU A 64 0.17 -10.03 6.64
CA GLU A 64 -0.30 -9.77 5.27
C GLU A 64 0.84 -9.26 4.37
N ALA A 65 1.61 -8.28 4.84
CA ALA A 65 2.77 -7.75 4.12
C ALA A 65 3.86 -8.81 3.94
N TRP A 66 4.12 -9.62 4.98
CA TRP A 66 5.08 -10.71 4.88
C TRP A 66 4.64 -11.78 3.87
N GLY A 67 3.37 -12.19 3.91
CA GLY A 67 2.80 -13.14 2.96
C GLY A 67 2.83 -12.63 1.52
N ALA A 68 2.59 -11.32 1.30
CA ALA A 68 2.74 -10.71 -0.02
C ALA A 68 4.20 -10.74 -0.51
N LEU A 69 5.16 -10.39 0.36
CA LEU A 69 6.59 -10.43 0.03
C LEU A 69 7.10 -11.85 -0.29
N GLN A 70 6.58 -12.88 0.38
CA GLN A 70 6.95 -14.26 0.10
C GLN A 70 6.59 -14.72 -1.32
N LYS A 71 5.66 -14.05 -2.01
CA LYS A 71 5.34 -14.36 -3.42
C LYS A 71 6.46 -13.91 -4.37
N TRP A 72 7.37 -13.05 -3.91
CA TRP A 72 8.43 -12.44 -4.72
C TRP A 72 9.81 -13.03 -4.48
N ILE A 73 9.94 -13.87 -3.44
CA ILE A 73 11.17 -14.60 -3.08
C ILE A 73 11.05 -16.02 -3.63
#